data_AF-A0A7W2PW88-F1
#
_entry.id   AF-A0A7W2PW88-F1
#
_cell.length_a   1.000
_cell.length_b   1.000
_cell.length_c   1.000
_cell.angle_alpha   90.00
_cell.angle_beta   90.00
_cell.angle_gamma   90.00
#
_symmetry.space_group_name_H-M   'P 1'
#
loop_
_entity.id
_entity.type
_entity.pdbx_description
1 polymer ?
#
loop_
_entity_poly.entity_id
_entity_poly.type
_entity_poly.pdbx_seq_one_letter_code
_entity_poly.pdbx_strand_id
1 'polypeptide(L)' 'MRDLMAELKELRLHGMATALAELTAQGESNTASSKWLLEHLLEQEHTDRAMRSVSHQMNMAKLPMHR' A
#
# COMPACT_ATOMS: atom_id res chain seq x y z
N MET A 1 13.74 -9.67 -7.00
CA MET A 1 12.80 -10.10 -5.93
C MET A 1 12.20 -8.82 -5.37
N ARG A 2 10.86 -8.63 -5.40
CA ARG A 2 10.22 -7.43 -4.85
C ARG A 2 10.60 -7.27 -3.37
N ASP A 3 10.96 -6.05 -2.97
CA ASP A 3 11.27 -5.74 -1.57
C ASP A 3 10.00 -5.19 -0.89
N LEU A 4 9.18 -6.10 -0.37
CA LEU A 4 7.92 -5.77 0.29
C LEU A 4 8.10 -4.83 1.49
N MET A 5 9.25 -4.91 2.17
CA MET A 5 9.53 -4.08 3.33
C MET A 5 9.82 -2.64 2.91
N ALA A 6 10.51 -2.43 1.78
CA ALA A 6 10.70 -1.11 1.20
C ALA A 6 9.37 -0.51 0.69
N GLU A 7 8.56 -1.29 -0.04
CA GLU A 7 7.27 -0.84 -0.58
C GLU A 7 6.29 -0.41 0.54
N LEU A 8 6.20 -1.19 1.63
CA LEU A 8 5.39 -0.82 2.80
C LEU A 8 5.85 0.50 3.43
N LYS A 9 7.17 0.75 3.49
CA LYS A 9 7.71 2.01 4.02
C LYS A 9 7.43 3.18 3.10
N GLU A 10 7.52 3.00 1.79
CA GLU A 10 7.17 4.01 0.78
C GLU A 10 5.69 4.43 0.90
N LEU A 11 4.80 3.45 1.09
CA LEU A 11 3.38 3.70 1.38
C LEU A 11 3.11 4.24 2.79
N ARG A 12 4.15 4.45 3.61
CA ARG A 12 4.05 4.91 5.00
C ARG A 12 3.26 3.95 5.91
N LEU A 13 3.19 2.67 5.53
CA LEU A 13 2.52 1.60 6.26
C LEU A 13 3.47 0.97 7.30
N HIS A 14 4.03 1.79 8.19
CA HIS A 14 5.08 1.35 9.12
C HIS A 14 4.65 0.21 10.05
N GLY A 15 3.40 0.21 10.52
CA GLY A 15 2.87 -0.88 11.35
C GLY A 15 2.84 -2.22 10.62
N MET A 16 2.51 -2.21 9.33
CA MET A 16 2.55 -3.42 8.49
C MET A 16 3.97 -3.86 8.20
N ALA A 17 4.91 -2.92 7.99
CA ALA A 17 6.32 -3.24 7.85
C ALA A 17 6.89 -3.93 9.11
N THR A 18 6.51 -3.45 10.30
CA THR A 18 6.87 -4.10 11.57
C THR A 18 6.26 -5.49 11.69
N ALA A 19 4.97 -5.64 11.40
CA ALA A 19 4.29 -6.94 11.43
C ALA A 19 4.93 -7.94 10.46
N LEU A 20 5.30 -7.50 9.25
CA LEU A 20 6.00 -8.35 8.28
C LEU A 20 7.36 -8.81 8.81
N ALA A 21 8.13 -7.92 9.46
CA ALA A 21 9.41 -8.28 10.08
C ALA A 21 9.23 -9.34 11.18
N GLU A 22 8.22 -9.19 12.05
CA GLU A 22 7.89 -10.17 13.09
C GLU A 22 7.48 -11.52 12.48
N LEU A 23 6.65 -11.52 11.44
CA LEU A 23 6.26 -12.73 10.71
C LEU A 23 7.45 -13.44 10.05
N THR A 24 8.39 -12.69 9.46
CA THR A 24 9.60 -13.28 8.89
C THR A 24 10.51 -13.88 9.96
N ALA A 25 10.58 -13.28 11.15
CA ALA A 25 11.34 -13.80 12.28
C ALA A 25 10.76 -15.11 12.85
N GLN A 26 9.46 -15.38 12.65
CA GLN A 26 8.78 -16.60 13.08
C GLN A 26 8.99 -17.80 12.13
N GLY A 27 9.62 -17.59 10.96
CA GLY A 27 9.97 -18.63 10.00
C GLY A 27 9.19 -18.60 8.69
N GLU A 28 9.86 -19.01 7.62
CA GLU A 28 9.45 -18.82 6.22
C GLU A 28 8.26 -19.70 5.78
N SER A 29 8.01 -20.81 6.48
CA SER A 29 6.99 -21.80 6.08
C SER A 29 5.55 -21.29 6.20
N ASN A 30 5.28 -20.33 7.08
CA ASN A 30 3.94 -19.75 7.25
C ASN A 30 3.67 -18.57 6.31
N THR A 31 4.71 -17.92 5.79
CA THR A 31 4.59 -16.69 5.00
C THR A 31 4.71 -16.92 3.50
N ALA A 32 5.36 -18.00 3.07
CA ALA A 32 5.55 -18.33 1.66
C ALA A 32 4.22 -18.43 0.88
N SER A 33 3.20 -19.08 1.45
CA SER A 33 1.88 -19.25 0.84
C SER A 33 1.11 -17.93 0.69
N SER A 34 1.36 -16.98 1.58
CA SER A 34 0.63 -15.71 1.68
C SER A 34 1.36 -14.55 0.99
N LYS A 35 2.60 -14.77 0.54
CA LYS A 35 3.45 -13.74 -0.09
C LYS A 35 2.81 -13.14 -1.35
N TRP A 36 2.27 -14.01 -2.21
CA TRP A 36 1.57 -13.59 -3.43
C TRP A 36 0.36 -12.69 -3.13
N LEU A 37 -0.37 -12.96 -2.05
CA LEU A 37 -1.52 -12.16 -1.64
C LEU A 37 -1.07 -10.76 -1.17
N LEU A 38 -0.01 -10.70 -0.37
CA LEU A 38 0.59 -9.44 0.07
C LEU A 38 1.07 -8.58 -1.11
N GLU A 39 1.70 -9.20 -2.10
CA GLU A 39 2.12 -8.52 -3.34
C GLU A 39 0.91 -7.94 -4.09
N HIS A 40 -0.19 -8.70 -4.22
CA HIS A 40 -1.41 -8.21 -4.86
C HIS A 40 -2.09 -7.09 -4.07
N LEU A 41 -2.16 -7.21 -2.75
CA LEU A 41 -2.75 -6.17 -1.89
C LEU A 41 -1.96 -4.85 -1.96
N LEU A 42 -0.63 -4.92 -2.02
CA LEU A 42 0.21 -3.73 -2.21
C LEU A 42 -0.06 -3.05 -3.55
N GLU A 43 -0.18 -3.82 -4.63
CA GLU A 43 -0.51 -3.28 -5.95
C GLU A 43 -1.89 -2.60 -6.00
N GLN A 44 -2.88 -3.19 -5.33
CA GLN A 44 -4.20 -2.57 -5.19
C GLN A 44 -4.16 -1.29 -4.34
N GLU A 45 -3.39 -1.27 -3.25
CA GLU A 45 -3.23 -0.08 -2.40
C GLU A 45 -2.58 1.09 -3.15
N HIS A 46 -1.54 0.83 -3.96
CA HIS A 46 -0.96 1.85 -4.83
C HIS A 46 -1.99 2.44 -5.79
N THR A 47 -2.77 1.58 -6.43
CA THR A 47 -3.81 1.98 -7.37
C THR A 47 -4.88 2.82 -6.69
N ASP A 48 -5.40 2.37 -5.54
CA ASP A 48 -6.42 3.10 -4.79
C ASP A 48 -5.95 4.50 -4.35
N ARG A 49 -4.71 4.61 -3.85
CA ARG A 49 -4.14 5.91 -3.47
C ARG A 49 -3.99 6.85 -4.66
N ALA A 50 -3.53 6.36 -5.80
CA ALA A 50 -3.45 7.15 -7.02
C ALA A 50 -4.84 7.65 -7.44
N MET A 51 -5.85 6.77 -7.41
CA MET A 51 -7.24 7.13 -7.74
C MET A 51 -7.81 8.18 -6.76
N ARG A 52 -7.56 8.04 -5.45
CA ARG A 52 -7.98 9.04 -4.46
C ARG A 52 -7.30 10.40 -4.68
N SER A 53 -6.01 10.39 -5.01
CA SER A 53 -5.25 11.61 -5.33
C SER A 53 -5.83 12.34 -6.54
N VAL A 54 -6.09 11.62 -7.63
CA VAL A 54 -6.73 12.18 -8.83
C VAL A 54 -8.13 12.71 -8.51
N SER A 55 -8.95 11.95 -7.78
CA SER A 55 -10.28 12.40 -7.36
C SER A 55 -10.21 13.69 -6.51
N HIS A 56 -9.24 13.78 -5.60
CA HIS A 56 -9.03 14.99 -4.80
C HIS A 56 -8.64 16.19 -5.68
N GLN A 57 -7.69 16.00 -6.60
CA GLN A 57 -7.28 17.05 -7.55
C GLN A 57 -8.44 17.51 -8.43
N MET A 58 -9.25 16.57 -8.96
CA MET A 58 -10.43 16.88 -9.76
C MET A 58 -11.49 17.64 -8.97
N ASN A 59 -11.67 17.31 -7.68
CA ASN A 59 -12.57 18.05 -6.81
C ASN A 59 -12.06 19.48 -6.53
N MET A 60 -10.76 19.66 -6.33
CA MET A 60 -10.13 20.96 -6.11
C MET A 60 -10.08 21.83 -7.38
N ALA A 61 -10.01 21.21 -8.56
CA ALA A 61 -9.97 21.91 -9.85
C ALA A 61 -11.33 22.44 -10.31
N LYS A 62 -12.42 22.15 -9.60
CA LYS A 62 -13.75 22.67 -9.94
C LYS A 62 -13.74 24.19 -9.80
N LEU A 63 -14.19 24.87 -10.85
CA LEU A 63 -14.40 26.31 -10.82
C LEU A 63 -15.37 26.67 -9.68
N PRO A 64 -15.11 27.75 -8.93
CA PRO A 64 -16.02 28.19 -7.88
C PRO A 64 -17.39 28.48 -8.50
N MET A 65 -18.41 27.77 -8.01
CA MET A 65 -19.81 28.08 -8.29
C MET A 65 -20.14 29.37 -7.54
N HIS A 66 -20.29 30.48 -8.27
CA HIS A 66 -20.90 31.68 -7.70
C HIS A 66 -22.33 31.36 -7.31
N ARG A 67 -22.63 31.41 -6.01
CA ARG A 67 -23.98 31.44 -5.44
C ARG A 67 -24.38 32.88 -5.16
#